data_AF-E9J493-F1
#
_entry.id   AF-E9J493-F1
#
_cell.length_a   1.000
_cell.length_b   1.000
_cell.length_c   1.000
_cell.angle_alpha   90.00
_cell.angle_beta   90.00
_cell.angle_gamma   90.00
#
_symmetry.space_group_name_H-M   'P 1'
#
loop_
_entity.id
_entity.type
_entity.pdbx_description
1 polymer ?
#
loop_
_entity_poly.entity_id
_entity_poly.type
_entity_poly.pdbx_seq_one_letter_code
_entity_poly.pdbx_strand_id
1 'polypeptide(L)'
;QLALTAASPFYRGYISDVDCRWSVISSSVDCRTQEERGLKPLKENKFRISKSRYDSIDSYLSEQGEKYNDVPLTYDDEIYKQLLDNGIDHLLAQHIAHLFIRDSVSLFSEKVHQNDLEDTDHFE
;
A
#
# COMPACT_ATOMS: atom_id res chain seq x y z
N GLN A 1 -19.52 -3.15 -1.53
CA GLN A 1 -19.88 -2.75 -2.91
C GLN A 1 -19.42 -3.77 -3.95
N LEU A 2 -18.20 -4.32 -3.86
CA LEU A 2 -17.63 -5.28 -4.82
C LEU A 2 -18.54 -6.48 -5.17
N ALA A 3 -19.04 -7.20 -4.15
CA ALA A 3 -19.86 -8.40 -4.36
C ALA A 3 -21.19 -8.12 -5.10
N LEU A 4 -21.79 -6.96 -4.86
CA LEU A 4 -23.08 -6.60 -5.47
C LEU A 4 -22.93 -6.32 -6.98
N THR A 5 -21.77 -5.82 -7.39
CA THR A 5 -21.48 -5.43 -8.78
C THR A 5 -20.60 -6.46 -9.49
N ALA A 6 -20.73 -7.74 -9.12
CA ALA A 6 -19.94 -8.82 -9.69
C ALA A 6 -20.20 -8.96 -11.19
N ALA A 7 -19.13 -9.01 -11.99
CA ALA A 7 -19.20 -8.95 -13.45
C ALA A 7 -17.99 -9.59 -14.16
N SER A 8 -17.21 -10.42 -13.46
CA SER A 8 -16.01 -11.04 -14.03
C SER A 8 -15.86 -12.51 -13.64
N PRO A 9 -16.74 -13.41 -14.12
CA PRO A 9 -16.71 -14.85 -13.81
C PRO A 9 -15.86 -15.68 -14.78
N PHE A 10 -15.19 -15.05 -15.76
CA PHE A 10 -14.36 -15.73 -16.76
C PHE A 10 -12.96 -15.13 -16.80
N TYR A 11 -11.94 -15.98 -16.78
CA TYR A 11 -10.53 -15.59 -16.92
C TYR A 11 -9.79 -16.53 -17.86
N ARG A 12 -9.00 -15.97 -18.77
CA ARG A 12 -8.14 -16.71 -19.72
C ARG A 12 -8.88 -17.82 -20.51
N GLY A 13 -10.17 -17.62 -20.79
CA GLY A 13 -11.01 -18.58 -21.52
C GLY A 13 -11.68 -19.66 -20.66
N TYR A 14 -11.53 -19.61 -19.34
CA TYR A 14 -12.12 -20.57 -18.40
C TYR A 14 -13.15 -19.89 -17.49
N ILE A 15 -14.14 -20.66 -17.04
CA ILE A 15 -15.05 -20.27 -15.95
C ILE A 15 -14.26 -20.32 -14.65
N SER A 16 -14.36 -19.28 -13.82
CA SER A 16 -13.75 -19.23 -12.49
C SER A 16 -14.77 -19.44 -11.38
N ASP A 17 -14.28 -19.93 -10.24
CA ASP A 17 -15.05 -20.01 -8.98
C ASP A 17 -15.02 -18.68 -8.20
N VAL A 18 -14.90 -17.56 -8.93
CA VAL A 18 -14.94 -16.20 -8.40
C VAL A 18 -15.65 -15.29 -9.40
N ASP A 19 -16.46 -14.36 -8.90
CA ASP A 19 -17.29 -13.48 -9.75
C ASP A 19 -16.77 -12.03 -9.82
N CYS A 20 -15.71 -11.72 -9.06
CA CYS A 20 -15.13 -10.38 -8.93
C CYS A 20 -13.65 -10.34 -9.27
N ARG A 21 -13.22 -9.24 -9.90
CA ARG A 21 -11.85 -9.05 -10.40
C ARG A 21 -10.81 -8.57 -9.38
N TRP A 22 -11.21 -8.32 -8.13
CA TRP A 22 -10.36 -7.66 -7.15
C TRP A 22 -9.06 -8.42 -6.88
N SER A 23 -9.15 -9.72 -6.59
CA SER A 23 -7.98 -10.56 -6.31
C SER A 23 -7.02 -10.65 -7.49
N VAL A 24 -7.57 -10.71 -8.71
CA VAL A 24 -6.79 -10.75 -9.96
C VAL A 24 -6.03 -9.45 -10.17
N ILE A 25 -6.69 -8.30 -10.00
CA ILE A 25 -6.04 -6.98 -10.13
C ILE A 25 -5.00 -6.81 -9.04
N SER A 26 -5.35 -7.08 -7.78
CA SER A 26 -4.45 -6.99 -6.63
C SER A 26 -3.15 -7.78 -6.86
N SER A 27 -3.28 -9.02 -7.37
CA SER A 27 -2.14 -9.89 -7.67
C SER A 27 -1.37 -9.47 -8.92
N SER A 28 -2.01 -8.79 -9.88
CA SER A 28 -1.37 -8.41 -11.15
C SER A 28 -0.28 -7.35 -11.01
N VAL A 29 -0.33 -6.57 -9.93
CA VAL A 29 0.64 -5.51 -9.60
C VAL A 29 1.33 -5.75 -8.25
N ASP A 30 1.30 -6.99 -7.75
CA ASP A 30 1.96 -7.36 -6.50
C ASP A 30 3.47 -7.45 -6.72
N CYS A 31 4.18 -6.40 -6.32
CA CYS A 31 5.63 -6.29 -6.45
C CYS A 31 6.40 -6.90 -5.26
N ARG A 32 5.72 -7.51 -4.29
CA ARG A 32 6.38 -8.05 -3.10
C ARG A 32 7.30 -9.22 -3.45
N THR A 33 8.54 -9.11 -3.00
CA THR A 33 9.55 -10.16 -3.02
C THR A 33 9.14 -11.34 -2.12
N GLN A 34 9.84 -12.47 -2.27
CA GLN A 34 9.61 -13.64 -1.43
C GLN A 34 9.93 -13.38 0.05
N GLU A 35 10.85 -12.46 0.34
CA GLU A 35 11.19 -12.06 1.72
C GLU A 35 10.09 -11.22 2.35
N GLU A 36 9.59 -10.22 1.62
CA GLU A 36 8.48 -9.36 2.07
C GLU A 36 7.20 -10.17 2.30
N ARG A 37 6.95 -11.18 1.46
CA ARG A 37 5.84 -12.13 1.63
C ARG A 37 6.04 -13.13 2.79
N GLY A 38 7.21 -13.13 3.44
CA GLY A 38 7.55 -14.04 4.53
C GLY A 38 7.84 -15.49 4.10
N LEU A 39 8.01 -15.74 2.80
CA LEU A 39 8.38 -17.07 2.27
C LEU A 39 9.88 -17.36 2.47
N LYS A 40 10.70 -16.32 2.60
CA LYS A 40 12.12 -16.37 2.90
C LYS A 40 12.44 -15.47 4.11
N PRO A 41 13.53 -15.73 4.85
CA PRO A 41 13.99 -14.80 5.89
C PRO A 41 14.39 -13.46 5.26
N LEU A 42 14.13 -12.37 5.97
CA LEU A 42 14.53 -11.01 5.55
C LEU A 42 16.06 -10.91 5.54
N LYS A 43 16.63 -10.50 4.41
CA LYS A 43 18.06 -10.22 4.27
C LYS A 43 18.30 -8.88 3.60
N GLU A 44 17.67 -8.67 2.45
CA GLU A 44 17.84 -7.46 1.64
C GLU A 44 16.72 -6.43 1.93
N ASN A 45 15.53 -6.91 2.27
CA ASN A 45 14.37 -6.06 2.53
C ASN A 45 14.25 -5.70 4.01
N LYS A 46 13.70 -4.51 4.28
CA LYS A 46 13.47 -4.01 5.65
C LYS A 46 12.20 -4.56 6.29
N PHE A 47 11.14 -4.75 5.49
CA PHE A 47 9.78 -4.97 6.00
C PHE A 47 9.19 -6.30 5.55
N ARG A 48 8.36 -6.92 6.40
CA ARG A 48 7.40 -7.95 5.98
C ARG A 48 6.06 -7.30 5.69
N ILE A 49 5.49 -7.62 4.54
CA ILE A 49 4.33 -6.92 4.01
C ILE A 49 3.21 -7.94 3.76
N SER A 50 2.11 -7.76 4.49
CA SER A 50 0.97 -8.68 4.47
C SER A 50 0.14 -8.60 3.19
N LYS A 51 -0.03 -7.42 2.60
CA LYS A 51 -0.92 -7.17 1.45
C LYS A 51 -0.20 -6.61 0.23
N SER A 52 -0.76 -6.82 -0.95
CA SER A 52 -0.30 -6.17 -2.19
C SER A 52 -0.40 -4.65 -2.05
N ARG A 53 0.35 -3.89 -2.85
CA ARG A 53 0.20 -2.42 -2.92
C ARG A 53 -1.19 -2.01 -3.42
N TYR A 54 -1.85 -2.89 -4.18
CA TYR A 54 -3.22 -2.71 -4.62
C TYR A 54 -4.09 -3.68 -3.83
N ASP A 55 -4.69 -3.22 -2.73
CA ASP A 55 -5.57 -4.04 -1.90
C ASP A 55 -6.56 -3.17 -1.12
N SER A 56 -7.36 -3.77 -0.24
CA SER A 56 -8.32 -3.06 0.60
C SER A 56 -7.58 -2.09 1.54
N ILE A 57 -8.31 -1.12 2.09
CA ILE A 57 -7.74 -0.18 3.07
C ILE A 57 -7.06 -0.91 4.24
N ASP A 58 -6.03 -0.27 4.78
CA ASP A 58 -5.21 -0.78 5.89
C ASP A 58 -5.59 -0.18 7.24
N SER A 59 -6.05 1.07 7.25
CA SER A 59 -6.36 1.81 8.49
C SER A 59 -7.46 2.84 8.28
N TYR A 60 -8.15 3.16 9.38
CA TYR A 60 -9.02 4.31 9.51
C TYR A 60 -8.21 5.55 9.92
N LEU A 61 -8.58 6.70 9.35
CA LEU A 61 -7.95 8.00 9.62
C LEU A 61 -8.65 8.79 10.73
N SER A 62 -9.85 8.38 11.15
CA SER A 62 -10.61 9.10 12.16
C SER A 62 -10.31 8.61 13.57
N GLU A 63 -10.26 9.53 14.53
CA GLU A 63 -10.08 9.21 15.95
C GLU A 63 -11.12 8.21 16.47
N GLN A 64 -12.38 8.33 16.04
CA GLN A 64 -13.44 7.39 16.43
C GLN A 64 -13.24 6.00 15.83
N GLY A 65 -12.53 5.93 14.70
CA GLY A 65 -12.20 4.72 13.96
C GLY A 65 -10.93 4.03 14.47
N GLU A 66 -10.05 4.73 15.18
CA GLU A 66 -8.76 4.22 15.67
C GLU A 66 -8.91 2.90 16.43
N LYS A 67 -9.92 2.81 17.30
CA LYS A 67 -10.21 1.59 18.06
C LYS A 67 -10.54 0.35 17.21
N TYR A 68 -10.82 0.54 15.92
CA TYR A 68 -11.07 -0.51 14.94
C TYR A 68 -9.85 -0.80 14.06
N ASN A 69 -8.73 -0.10 14.25
CA ASN A 69 -7.44 -0.45 13.64
C ASN A 69 -6.81 -1.61 14.43
N ASP A 70 -7.46 -2.77 14.42
CA ASP A 70 -7.07 -3.97 15.17
C ASP A 70 -6.13 -4.91 14.40
N VAL A 71 -5.89 -4.61 13.13
CA VAL A 71 -4.93 -5.32 12.27
C VAL A 71 -3.55 -4.66 12.40
N PRO A 72 -2.47 -5.42 12.68
CA PRO A 72 -1.13 -4.86 12.75
C PRO A 72 -0.70 -4.20 11.43
N LEU A 73 -0.38 -2.91 11.50
CA LEU A 73 0.06 -2.11 10.37
C LEU A 73 1.59 -2.01 10.37
N THR A 74 2.22 -2.34 9.24
CA THR A 74 3.65 -2.15 9.03
C THR A 74 3.89 -0.78 8.41
N TYR A 75 4.71 0.07 8.99
CA TYR A 75 5.01 1.41 8.47
C TYR A 75 6.46 1.77 8.77
N ASP A 76 6.98 2.80 8.11
CA ASP A 76 8.33 3.30 8.36
C ASP A 76 8.35 4.26 9.56
N ASP A 77 9.05 3.88 10.63
CA ASP A 77 9.12 4.67 11.88
C ASP A 77 9.84 6.01 11.71
N GLU A 78 10.77 6.14 10.76
CA GLU A 78 11.51 7.39 10.52
C GLU A 78 10.58 8.41 9.87
N ILE A 79 9.85 7.99 8.83
CA ILE A 79 8.86 8.82 8.14
C ILE A 79 7.72 9.18 9.09
N TYR A 80 7.22 8.22 9.87
CA TYR A 80 6.17 8.46 10.86
C TYR A 80 6.56 9.58 11.84
N LYS A 81 7.77 9.52 12.40
CA LYS A 81 8.29 10.56 13.31
C LYS A 81 8.44 11.90 12.61
N GLN A 82 8.98 11.91 11.39
CA GLN A 82 9.12 13.14 10.61
C GLN A 82 7.76 13.83 10.42
N LEU A 83 6.70 13.08 10.11
CA LEU A 83 5.36 13.63 9.92
C LEU A 83 4.78 14.18 11.24
N LEU A 84 4.96 13.45 12.35
CA LEU A 84 4.53 13.91 13.69
C LEU A 84 5.25 15.20 14.11
N ASP A 85 6.57 15.27 13.91
CA ASP A 85 7.38 16.44 14.29
C ASP A 85 7.00 17.69 13.48
N ASN A 86 6.43 17.50 12.29
CA ASN A 86 5.90 18.58 11.45
C ASN A 86 4.40 18.88 11.71
N GLY A 87 3.80 18.28 12.74
CA GLY A 87 2.46 18.59 13.22
C GLY A 87 1.32 17.84 12.53
N ILE A 88 1.61 16.75 11.81
CA ILE A 88 0.56 15.87 11.25
C ILE A 88 0.03 14.96 12.35
N ASP A 89 -1.28 14.72 12.36
CA ASP A 89 -1.92 13.84 13.35
C ASP A 89 -1.41 12.40 13.23
N HIS A 90 -1.45 11.66 14.33
CA HIS A 90 -0.80 10.35 14.37
C HIS A 90 -1.47 9.29 13.48
N LEU A 91 -2.77 9.40 13.18
CA LEU A 91 -3.47 8.43 12.33
C LEU A 91 -3.13 8.66 10.86
N LEU A 92 -3.12 9.92 10.43
CA LEU A 92 -2.69 10.31 9.09
C LEU A 92 -1.19 10.07 8.90
N ALA A 93 -0.36 10.41 9.88
CA ALA A 93 1.07 10.14 9.84
C ALA A 93 1.35 8.64 9.70
N GLN A 94 0.63 7.80 10.47
CA GLN A 94 0.76 6.35 10.38
C GLN A 94 0.30 5.81 9.02
N HIS A 95 -0.80 6.34 8.48
CA HIS A 95 -1.30 5.96 7.16
C HIS A 95 -0.30 6.31 6.05
N ILE A 96 0.24 7.54 6.06
CA ILE A 96 1.24 7.96 5.07
C ILE A 96 2.49 7.11 5.22
N ALA A 97 3.03 6.95 6.43
CA ALA A 97 4.21 6.13 6.69
C ALA A 97 4.03 4.66 6.23
N HIS A 98 2.81 4.13 6.25
CA HIS A 98 2.50 2.82 5.68
C HIS A 98 2.60 2.81 4.15
N LEU A 99 2.16 3.84 3.46
CA LEU A 99 2.28 3.94 1.99
C LEU A 99 3.75 3.95 1.55
N PHE A 100 4.60 4.63 2.33
CA PHE A 100 6.03 4.80 2.02
C PHE A 100 6.92 3.58 2.32
N ILE A 101 6.37 2.46 2.82
CA ILE A 101 7.13 1.19 2.88
C ILE A 101 7.31 0.54 1.50
N ARG A 102 6.79 1.16 0.44
CA ARG A 102 6.81 0.68 -0.94
C ARG A 102 7.81 1.48 -1.77
N ASP A 103 8.59 0.78 -2.56
CA ASP A 103 9.48 1.44 -3.53
C ASP A 103 8.70 2.03 -4.72
N SER A 104 9.24 3.12 -5.26
CA SER A 104 8.79 3.70 -6.53
C SER A 104 9.03 2.72 -7.68
N VAL A 105 7.98 2.35 -8.42
CA VAL A 105 8.09 1.38 -9.53
C VAL A 105 8.38 2.06 -10.86
N SER A 106 8.07 3.35 -10.99
CA SER A 106 8.27 4.12 -12.22
C SER A 106 8.71 5.53 -11.86
N LEU A 107 9.92 5.91 -12.27
CA LEU A 107 10.45 7.27 -12.14
C LEU A 107 11.13 7.66 -13.46
N PHE A 108 10.74 8.80 -14.02
CA PHE A 108 11.37 9.34 -15.22
C PHE A 108 12.63 10.11 -14.84
N SER A 109 13.69 9.97 -15.64
CA SER A 109 14.99 10.62 -15.40
C SER A 109 14.89 12.15 -15.26
N GLU A 110 13.98 12.75 -16.01
CA GLU A 110 13.69 14.17 -16.06
C GLU A 110 13.03 14.67 -14.78
N LYS A 111 12.41 13.77 -14.01
CA LYS A 111 11.70 14.06 -12.76
C LYS A 111 12.49 13.66 -11.52
N VAL A 112 13.76 13.25 -11.65
CA VAL A 112 14.58 12.89 -10.48
C VAL A 112 14.84 14.08 -9.57
N HIS A 113 15.00 15.27 -10.13
CA HIS A 113 15.20 16.52 -9.39
C HIS A 113 14.00 17.43 -9.63
N GLN A 114 13.31 17.81 -8.56
CA GLN A 114 12.12 18.65 -8.60
C GLN A 114 12.22 19.77 -7.56
N ASN A 115 11.34 20.76 -7.69
CA ASN A 115 11.19 21.80 -6.69
C ASN A 115 10.03 21.44 -5.76
N ASP A 116 10.33 20.95 -4.55
CA ASP A 116 9.34 20.49 -3.57
C ASP A 116 8.31 21.56 -3.15
N LEU A 117 8.55 22.84 -3.45
CA LEU A 117 7.60 23.93 -3.17
C LEU A 117 6.56 24.14 -4.28
N GLU A 118 6.82 23.63 -5.48
CA GLU A 118 6.00 23.84 -6.68
C GLU A 118 5.48 22.51 -7.26
N ASP A 119 6.26 21.45 -7.12
CA ASP A 119 6.01 20.12 -7.66
C ASP A 119 5.64 19.11 -6.56
N THR A 120 4.77 18.16 -6.91
CA THR A 120 4.31 17.09 -5.99
C THR A 120 4.53 15.68 -6.57
N ASP A 121 5.20 15.54 -7.72
CA ASP A 121 5.30 14.23 -8.40
C ASP A 121 6.12 13.20 -7.61
N HIS A 122 6.98 13.62 -6.66
CA HIS A 122 7.70 12.66 -5.81
C HIS A 122 6.78 12.00 -4.78
N PHE A 123 5.67 12.65 -4.44
CA PHE A 123 4.65 12.10 -3.55
C PHE A 123 3.66 11.20 -4.30
N GLU A 124 3.36 11.53 -5.57
CA GLU A 124 2.44 10.78 -6.45
C GLU A 124 3.05 9.51 -7.06
#